data_AF-A0A9P9MI40-F1
#
_entry.id   AF-A0A9P9MI40-F1
#
_cell.length_a   1.000
_cell.length_b   1.000
_cell.length_c   1.000
_cell.angle_alpha   90.00
_cell.angle_beta   90.00
_cell.angle_gamma   90.00
#
_symmetry.space_group_name_H-M   'P 1'
#
loop_
_entity.id
_entity.type
_entity.pdbx_description
1 polymer ?
#
loop_
_entity_poly.entity_id
_entity_poly.type
_entity_poly.pdbx_seq_one_letter_code
_entity_poly.pdbx_strand_id
1 'polypeptide(L)'
;MPASTNLRPCLRCQRLTATKRHSSTAPIANPRSNIQSALSYHWDTLPPTRDQLLHAAQFFERRPPQFLWSAEKFKNMEFSTSPEVCVLGRSNVGKSSLLNALLNKKIAHTSAQRGRTKLMNAFGVGGVDRGNPLVVLDMPGYGHGGRAAWGVQIMKYLEKRKELKRAFLLVDAEHGIKETDLQILALFKSQRIPYQVVLSKVDKVLYGKGKPGSAIRPENMAELARKMEEVKDAIQPNTEEDGAVVGEVLACSSQIWMAGKRPGINAVRYAMLQAAGLEMKPKVKLAKVEEIISYEELFGMDDTHVSEAKDVSR
;
A
#
# COMPACT_ATOMS: atom_id res chain seq x y z
N MET A 1 53.17 -50.52 2.86
CA MET A 1 52.43 -50.58 4.14
C MET A 1 53.05 -49.61 5.12
N PRO A 2 52.27 -48.68 5.67
CA PRO A 2 52.43 -48.32 7.07
C PRO A 2 51.09 -48.39 7.83
N ALA A 3 51.24 -48.57 9.14
CA ALA A 3 50.22 -48.94 10.10
C ALA A 3 49.17 -47.84 10.33
N SER A 4 47.89 -48.24 10.37
CA SER A 4 46.78 -47.40 10.83
C SER A 4 46.64 -47.51 12.36
N THR A 5 47.06 -46.46 13.06
CA THR A 5 46.75 -46.30 14.50
C THR A 5 45.34 -45.74 14.66
N ASN A 6 44.38 -46.63 14.97
CA ASN A 6 43.04 -46.27 15.40
C ASN A 6 43.06 -45.78 16.87
N LEU A 7 43.09 -44.45 17.06
CA LEU A 7 42.83 -43.83 18.36
C LEU A 7 41.31 -43.72 18.57
N ARG A 8 40.78 -44.50 19.53
CA ARG A 8 39.39 -44.40 19.99
C ARG A 8 39.20 -43.12 20.82
N PRO A 9 38.16 -42.31 20.58
CA PRO A 9 37.93 -41.11 21.38
C PRO A 9 37.44 -41.44 22.80
N CYS A 10 37.95 -40.67 23.76
CA CYS A 10 37.62 -40.71 25.18
C CYS A 10 36.12 -40.45 25.46
N LEU A 11 35.49 -41.32 26.26
CA LEU A 11 34.09 -41.27 26.71
C LEU A 11 33.72 -40.04 27.57
N ARG A 12 34.68 -39.17 27.90
CA ARG A 12 34.44 -37.95 28.70
C ARG A 12 34.17 -36.70 27.84
N CYS A 13 34.42 -36.75 26.52
CA CYS A 13 34.08 -35.67 25.58
C CYS A 13 32.69 -35.80 24.94
N GLN A 14 31.93 -36.86 25.23
CA GLN A 14 30.58 -37.07 24.68
C GLN A 14 29.45 -36.48 25.54
N ARG A 15 29.76 -35.75 26.63
CA ARG A 15 28.76 -35.19 27.57
C ARG A 15 28.66 -33.65 27.60
N LEU A 16 29.16 -32.95 26.58
CA LEU A 16 29.00 -31.48 26.45
C LEU A 16 28.25 -31.02 25.19
N THR A 17 27.46 -31.89 24.55
CA THR A 17 26.58 -31.52 23.43
C THR A 17 25.09 -31.54 23.78
N ALA A 18 24.75 -31.52 25.08
CA ALA A 18 23.38 -31.52 25.57
C ALA A 18 23.08 -30.29 26.45
N THR A 19 23.14 -29.09 25.88
CA THR A 19 22.56 -27.88 26.49
C THR A 19 21.66 -27.18 25.48
N LYS A 20 20.36 -27.36 25.71
CA LYS A 20 19.19 -26.60 25.24
C LYS A 20 19.48 -25.56 24.15
N ARG A 21 19.23 -25.93 22.89
CA ARG A 21 18.80 -24.94 21.89
C ARG A 21 17.40 -24.51 22.29
N HIS A 22 17.28 -23.34 22.93
CA HIS A 22 16.03 -22.61 22.92
C HIS A 22 15.75 -22.17 21.48
N SER A 23 15.17 -23.06 20.69
CA SER A 23 14.46 -22.66 19.48
C SER A 23 13.22 -21.90 19.94
N SER A 24 13.31 -20.58 19.99
CA SER A 24 12.13 -19.72 20.02
C SER A 24 11.43 -19.84 18.67
N THR A 25 10.78 -20.97 18.41
CA THR A 25 9.73 -21.04 17.41
C THR A 25 8.58 -20.24 17.97
N ALA A 26 8.61 -18.93 17.73
CA ALA A 26 7.41 -18.12 17.79
C ALA A 26 6.32 -18.88 17.03
N PRO A 27 5.12 -19.03 17.59
CA PRO A 27 4.06 -19.78 16.91
C PRO A 27 3.85 -19.12 15.56
N ILE A 28 4.09 -19.88 14.48
CA ILE A 28 3.78 -19.48 13.12
C ILE A 28 2.28 -19.17 13.14
N ALA A 29 1.96 -17.88 13.12
CA ALA A 29 0.58 -17.42 13.14
C ALA A 29 -0.17 -18.12 12.01
N ASN A 30 -1.33 -18.68 12.35
CA ASN A 30 -2.20 -19.43 11.44
C ASN A 30 -2.26 -18.72 10.06
N PRO A 31 -1.81 -19.33 8.95
CA PRO A 31 -1.71 -18.66 7.64
C PRO A 31 -3.07 -18.23 7.08
N ARG A 32 -4.18 -18.66 7.71
CA ARG A 32 -5.54 -18.28 7.35
C ARG A 32 -5.98 -16.91 7.91
N SER A 33 -5.34 -16.37 8.95
CA SER A 33 -5.87 -15.18 9.64
C SER A 33 -5.39 -13.83 9.13
N ASN A 34 -4.45 -13.79 8.17
CA ASN A 34 -3.87 -12.53 7.69
C ASN A 34 -3.82 -12.35 6.17
N ILE A 35 -4.68 -13.03 5.41
CA ILE A 35 -4.78 -12.82 3.95
C ILE A 35 -5.05 -11.35 3.62
N GLN A 36 -5.70 -10.57 4.50
CA GLN A 36 -5.92 -9.13 4.26
C GLN A 36 -4.64 -8.28 4.28
N SER A 37 -3.66 -8.60 5.14
CA SER A 37 -2.38 -7.89 5.18
C SER A 37 -1.36 -8.51 4.22
N ALA A 38 -1.48 -9.81 3.92
CA ALA A 38 -0.55 -10.53 3.05
C ALA A 38 -0.71 -10.23 1.55
N LEU A 39 -1.79 -9.52 1.16
CA LEU A 39 -2.03 -9.17 -0.23
C LEU A 39 -1.46 -7.81 -0.62
N SER A 40 -1.01 -6.99 0.32
CA SER A 40 -0.39 -5.70 -0.02
C SER A 40 1.12 -5.79 0.22
N TYR A 41 1.88 -5.18 -0.67
CA TYR A 41 3.34 -5.17 -0.61
C TYR A 41 3.81 -3.81 -0.12
N HIS A 42 4.52 -3.77 1.00
CA HIS A 42 4.99 -2.55 1.65
C HIS A 42 6.52 -2.62 1.75
N TRP A 43 7.24 -1.62 1.23
CA TRP A 43 8.72 -1.57 1.31
C TRP A 43 9.24 -0.32 2.02
N ASP A 44 8.56 0.84 1.90
CA ASP A 44 8.90 2.06 2.66
C ASP A 44 7.82 2.44 3.68
N THR A 45 6.77 1.64 3.82
CA THR A 45 5.67 1.87 4.77
C THR A 45 5.46 0.66 5.67
N LEU A 46 4.84 0.91 6.83
CA LEU A 46 4.43 -0.16 7.72
C LEU A 46 3.02 -0.66 7.33
N PRO A 47 2.79 -1.99 7.32
CA PRO A 47 1.45 -2.52 7.07
C PRO A 47 0.48 -2.04 8.16
N PRO A 48 -0.78 -1.74 7.80
CA PRO A 48 -1.76 -1.25 8.77
C PRO A 48 -2.09 -2.30 9.83
N THR A 49 -2.27 -1.84 11.06
CA THR A 49 -2.74 -2.67 12.17
C THR A 49 -4.22 -3.06 11.98
N ARG A 50 -4.64 -4.13 12.66
CA ARG A 50 -6.04 -4.57 12.63
C ARG A 50 -7.01 -3.47 13.07
N ASP A 51 -6.66 -2.70 14.08
CA ASP A 51 -7.53 -1.64 14.62
C ASP A 51 -7.68 -0.48 13.63
N GLN A 52 -6.59 -0.13 12.94
CA GLN A 52 -6.63 0.85 11.85
C GLN A 52 -7.54 0.40 10.70
N LEU A 53 -7.48 -0.88 10.31
CA LEU A 53 -8.35 -1.45 9.29
C LEU A 53 -9.83 -1.46 9.72
N LEU A 54 -10.10 -1.75 11.00
CA LEU A 54 -11.46 -1.71 11.56
C LEU A 54 -12.01 -0.29 11.63
N HIS A 55 -11.20 0.68 12.06
CA HIS A 55 -11.56 2.09 12.05
C HIS A 55 -11.89 2.55 10.62
N ALA A 56 -11.05 2.19 9.64
CA ALA A 56 -11.29 2.54 8.25
C ALA A 56 -12.60 1.94 7.71
N ALA A 57 -12.92 0.69 8.05
CA ALA A 57 -14.21 0.09 7.71
C ALA A 57 -15.38 0.87 8.34
N GLN A 58 -15.31 1.15 9.64
CA GLN A 58 -16.34 1.90 10.35
C GLN A 58 -16.55 3.31 9.78
N PHE A 59 -15.49 4.01 9.40
CA PHE A 59 -15.59 5.35 8.80
C PHE A 59 -16.43 5.34 7.52
N PHE A 60 -16.22 4.35 6.66
CA PHE A 60 -16.93 4.21 5.39
C PHE A 60 -18.34 3.62 5.55
N GLU A 61 -18.57 2.79 6.56
CA GLU A 61 -19.81 2.01 6.70
C GLU A 61 -20.81 2.63 7.68
N ARG A 62 -20.37 3.45 8.63
CA ARG A 62 -21.23 4.02 9.68
C ARG A 62 -22.36 4.88 9.11
N ARG A 63 -22.12 5.55 7.97
CA ARG A 63 -23.11 6.39 7.30
C ARG A 63 -23.08 6.08 5.80
N PRO A 64 -24.24 6.12 5.12
CA PRO A 64 -24.27 5.92 3.69
C PRO A 64 -23.47 7.05 2.99
N PRO A 65 -22.79 6.74 1.87
CA PRO A 65 -22.12 7.77 1.08
C PRO A 65 -23.16 8.74 0.50
N GLN A 66 -22.80 10.02 0.47
CA GLN A 66 -23.62 11.08 -0.13
C GLN A 66 -23.11 11.39 -1.53
N PHE A 67 -23.98 11.36 -2.53
CA PHE A 67 -23.64 11.90 -3.85
C PHE A 67 -23.61 13.43 -3.74
N LEU A 68 -22.50 14.04 -4.15
CA LEU A 68 -22.33 15.50 -4.11
C LEU A 68 -22.62 16.09 -5.48
N TRP A 69 -21.85 15.69 -6.50
CA TRP A 69 -22.00 16.21 -7.85
C TRP A 69 -21.44 15.26 -8.91
N SER A 70 -21.84 15.50 -10.15
CA SER A 70 -21.29 14.87 -11.36
C SER A 70 -21.03 15.94 -12.41
N ALA A 71 -19.77 16.13 -12.79
CA ALA A 71 -19.36 17.24 -13.65
C ALA A 71 -18.28 16.86 -14.66
N GLU A 72 -18.37 17.45 -15.85
CA GLU A 72 -17.31 17.38 -16.89
C GLU A 72 -16.34 18.55 -16.81
N LYS A 73 -16.84 19.73 -16.39
CA LYS A 73 -16.13 21.01 -16.43
C LYS A 73 -16.01 21.58 -15.04
N PHE A 74 -14.85 22.19 -14.74
CA PHE A 74 -14.55 22.80 -13.44
C PHE A 74 -15.63 23.71 -12.88
N LYS A 75 -16.21 24.56 -13.76
CA LYS A 75 -17.23 25.53 -13.38
C LYS A 75 -18.53 24.92 -12.86
N ASN A 76 -18.76 23.62 -13.06
CA ASN A 76 -19.96 22.91 -12.62
C ASN A 76 -19.70 22.06 -11.36
N MET A 77 -18.53 22.18 -10.74
CA MET A 77 -18.19 21.44 -9.52
C MET A 77 -18.48 22.29 -8.30
N GLU A 78 -19.05 21.67 -7.27
CA GLU A 78 -19.15 22.29 -5.95
C GLU A 78 -17.84 22.04 -5.20
N PHE A 79 -17.10 23.12 -4.96
CA PHE A 79 -15.84 23.04 -4.24
C PHE A 79 -16.10 23.16 -2.74
N SER A 80 -15.64 22.15 -1.99
CA SER A 80 -15.53 22.19 -0.54
C SER A 80 -14.06 22.31 -0.12
N THR A 81 -13.80 22.55 1.16
CA THR A 81 -12.47 22.48 1.79
C THR A 81 -12.16 21.07 2.32
N SER A 82 -13.01 20.10 1.99
CA SER A 82 -12.85 18.70 2.41
C SER A 82 -11.70 18.03 1.68
N PRO A 83 -10.91 17.17 2.35
CA PRO A 83 -9.85 16.42 1.69
C PRO A 83 -10.46 15.46 0.66
N GLU A 84 -9.81 15.38 -0.49
CA GLU A 84 -10.29 14.59 -1.63
C GLU A 84 -9.28 13.52 -2.02
N VAL A 85 -9.80 12.37 -2.43
CA VAL A 85 -9.03 11.32 -3.08
C VAL A 85 -9.74 10.93 -4.37
N CYS A 86 -8.98 10.59 -5.41
CA CYS A 86 -9.57 10.17 -6.67
C CYS A 86 -9.18 8.75 -7.04
N VAL A 87 -10.08 8.04 -7.70
CA VAL A 87 -9.84 6.69 -8.22
C VAL A 87 -9.80 6.75 -9.74
N LEU A 88 -8.69 6.30 -10.31
CA LEU A 88 -8.37 6.36 -11.73
C LEU A 88 -8.00 4.95 -12.20
N GLY A 89 -8.09 4.70 -13.51
CA GLY A 89 -7.67 3.42 -14.08
C GLY A 89 -8.25 3.19 -15.47
N ARG A 90 -7.72 2.19 -16.18
CA ARG A 90 -8.23 1.83 -17.51
C ARG A 90 -9.70 1.45 -17.50
N SER A 91 -10.35 1.59 -18.66
CA SER A 91 -11.67 1.00 -18.87
C SER A 91 -11.66 -0.51 -18.53
N ASN A 92 -12.64 -0.97 -17.77
CA ASN A 92 -12.79 -2.36 -17.31
C ASN A 92 -11.70 -2.87 -16.34
N VAL A 93 -10.86 -1.99 -15.77
CA VAL A 93 -9.90 -2.40 -14.73
C VAL A 93 -10.57 -2.84 -13.43
N GLY A 94 -11.81 -2.39 -13.18
CA GLY A 94 -12.56 -2.71 -11.96
C GLY A 94 -12.88 -1.52 -11.06
N LYS A 95 -12.61 -0.28 -11.51
CA LYS A 95 -12.88 0.97 -10.78
C LYS A 95 -14.28 1.08 -10.17
N SER A 96 -15.33 0.91 -10.97
CA SER A 96 -16.71 0.98 -10.45
C SER A 96 -17.00 -0.12 -9.43
N SER A 97 -16.45 -1.34 -9.64
CA SER A 97 -16.57 -2.43 -8.66
C SER A 97 -15.86 -2.10 -7.36
N LEU A 98 -14.67 -1.51 -7.43
CA LEU A 98 -13.92 -1.06 -6.26
C LEU A 98 -14.68 0.03 -5.51
N LEU A 99 -15.16 1.06 -6.20
CA LEU A 99 -15.93 2.14 -5.58
C LEU A 99 -17.17 1.61 -4.87
N ASN A 100 -17.93 0.72 -5.50
CA ASN A 100 -19.08 0.07 -4.87
C ASN A 100 -18.69 -0.76 -3.65
N ALA A 101 -17.49 -1.35 -3.64
CA ALA A 101 -16.96 -2.10 -2.51
C ALA A 101 -16.47 -1.19 -1.37
N LEU A 102 -15.77 -0.11 -1.68
CA LEU A 102 -15.31 0.89 -0.71
C LEU A 102 -16.50 1.55 -0.01
N LEU A 103 -17.49 1.97 -0.80
CA LEU A 103 -18.64 2.77 -0.35
C LEU A 103 -19.82 1.91 0.14
N ASN A 104 -19.68 0.58 0.08
CA ASN A 104 -20.70 -0.39 0.47
C ASN A 104 -22.11 -0.12 -0.12
N LYS A 105 -22.16 0.43 -1.34
CA LYS A 105 -23.40 0.81 -2.03
C LYS A 105 -23.19 0.76 -3.53
N LYS A 106 -24.20 0.35 -4.30
CA LYS A 106 -24.16 0.33 -5.77
C LYS A 106 -24.44 1.73 -6.34
N ILE A 107 -23.46 2.61 -6.27
CA ILE A 107 -23.57 4.01 -6.74
C ILE A 107 -22.73 4.29 -7.99
N ALA A 108 -21.65 3.55 -8.21
CA ALA A 108 -20.89 3.62 -9.44
C ALA A 108 -21.48 2.63 -10.44
N HIS A 109 -21.97 3.12 -11.58
CA HIS A 109 -22.48 2.28 -12.64
C HIS A 109 -21.35 1.38 -13.19
N THR A 110 -21.50 0.07 -13.02
CA THR A 110 -20.62 -0.96 -13.59
C THR A 110 -21.13 -1.33 -15.00
N SER A 111 -21.06 -0.42 -15.98
CA SER A 111 -21.42 -0.81 -17.36
C SER A 111 -20.24 -1.53 -18.02
N ALA A 112 -20.46 -2.73 -18.56
CA ALA A 112 -19.45 -3.47 -19.33
C ALA A 112 -19.07 -2.77 -20.66
N GLN A 113 -19.89 -1.83 -21.12
CA GLN A 113 -19.65 -1.05 -22.34
C GLN A 113 -18.65 0.07 -22.08
N ARG A 114 -17.56 0.09 -22.87
CA ARG A 114 -16.47 1.09 -22.80
C ARG A 114 -16.98 2.51 -23.10
N GLY A 115 -16.47 3.51 -22.40
CA GLY A 115 -16.62 4.93 -22.78
C GLY A 115 -17.82 5.70 -22.23
N ARG A 116 -18.59 5.16 -21.26
CA ARG A 116 -19.77 5.86 -20.71
C ARG A 116 -19.48 6.89 -19.62
N THR A 117 -18.46 6.68 -18.79
CA THR A 117 -18.08 7.68 -17.78
C THR A 117 -17.23 8.74 -18.46
N LYS A 118 -17.84 9.85 -18.90
CA LYS A 118 -17.15 11.10 -19.29
C LYS A 118 -17.10 12.13 -18.16
N LEU A 119 -17.88 11.88 -17.10
CA LEU A 119 -18.07 12.79 -15.97
C LEU A 119 -17.25 12.32 -14.78
N MET A 120 -16.74 13.27 -14.00
CA MET A 120 -16.22 12.99 -12.68
C MET A 120 -17.38 12.99 -11.68
N ASN A 121 -17.44 11.98 -10.82
CA ASN A 121 -18.48 11.88 -9.80
C ASN A 121 -17.85 12.03 -8.42
N ALA A 122 -18.44 12.86 -7.55
CA ALA A 122 -17.97 13.10 -6.19
C ALA A 122 -18.92 12.47 -5.16
N PHE A 123 -18.33 11.74 -4.21
CA PHE A 123 -19.05 11.07 -3.14
C PHE A 123 -18.47 11.47 -1.77
N GLY A 124 -19.28 12.05 -0.90
CA GLY A 124 -18.93 12.33 0.49
C GLY A 124 -19.04 11.08 1.37
N VAL A 125 -18.03 10.86 2.22
CA VAL A 125 -17.90 9.70 3.13
C VAL A 125 -17.56 10.18 4.54
N GLY A 126 -18.08 9.50 5.57
CA GLY A 126 -17.82 9.82 6.98
C GLY A 126 -18.82 10.79 7.64
N GLY A 127 -19.69 11.40 6.84
CA GLY A 127 -20.76 12.29 7.28
C GLY A 127 -20.36 13.76 7.39
N VAL A 128 -21.24 14.65 6.92
CA VAL A 128 -20.98 16.10 6.78
C VAL A 128 -20.93 16.82 8.14
N ASP A 129 -21.67 16.33 9.14
CA ASP A 129 -21.78 16.97 10.47
C ASP A 129 -20.48 16.99 11.30
N ARG A 130 -19.41 16.30 10.86
CA ARG A 130 -18.08 16.33 11.52
C ARG A 130 -17.16 17.45 10.99
N GLY A 131 -17.69 18.44 10.29
CA GLY A 131 -16.95 19.62 9.84
C GLY A 131 -16.08 19.41 8.59
N ASN A 132 -15.66 18.18 8.27
CA ASN A 132 -15.06 17.86 6.96
C ASN A 132 -15.16 16.36 6.61
N PRO A 133 -16.11 15.92 5.75
CA PRO A 133 -16.15 14.55 5.23
C PRO A 133 -14.97 14.26 4.29
N LEU A 134 -14.63 12.99 4.07
CA LEU A 134 -13.74 12.61 2.96
C LEU A 134 -14.53 12.67 1.66
N VAL A 135 -13.99 13.29 0.61
CA VAL A 135 -14.59 13.22 -0.74
C VAL A 135 -13.83 12.19 -1.59
N VAL A 136 -14.55 11.20 -2.08
CA VAL A 136 -14.03 10.17 -3.00
C VAL A 136 -14.53 10.48 -4.41
N LEU A 137 -13.60 10.72 -5.33
CA LEU A 137 -13.86 11.05 -6.71
C LEU A 137 -13.73 9.82 -7.60
N ASP A 138 -14.75 9.55 -8.39
CA ASP A 138 -14.70 8.62 -9.51
C ASP A 138 -14.28 9.36 -10.78
N MET A 139 -13.07 9.11 -11.22
CA MET A 139 -12.56 9.71 -12.46
C MET A 139 -12.91 8.82 -13.65
N PRO A 140 -13.12 9.38 -14.85
CA PRO A 140 -13.39 8.56 -16.02
C PRO A 140 -12.18 7.71 -16.39
N GLY A 141 -12.45 6.51 -16.90
CA GLY A 141 -11.39 5.58 -17.25
C GLY A 141 -10.65 6.02 -18.51
N TYR A 142 -9.33 5.96 -18.51
CA TYR A 142 -8.54 6.21 -19.72
C TYR A 142 -8.60 4.99 -20.65
N GLY A 143 -8.68 5.28 -21.95
CA GLY A 143 -8.64 4.29 -23.02
C GLY A 143 -7.27 4.24 -23.70
N HIS A 144 -7.22 3.73 -24.93
CA HIS A 144 -6.00 3.62 -25.76
C HIS A 144 -5.29 4.97 -26.01
N GLY A 145 -5.91 6.12 -25.70
CA GLY A 145 -5.38 7.45 -25.98
C GLY A 145 -4.59 8.13 -24.84
N GLY A 146 -4.26 7.42 -23.74
CA GLY A 146 -3.43 7.98 -22.66
C GLY A 146 -3.94 9.33 -22.11
N ARG A 147 -3.04 10.32 -21.95
CA ARG A 147 -3.35 11.68 -21.46
C ARG A 147 -4.43 12.40 -22.29
N ALA A 148 -4.48 12.16 -23.60
CA ALA A 148 -5.49 12.78 -24.47
C ALA A 148 -6.92 12.33 -24.14
N ALA A 149 -7.08 11.14 -23.54
CA ALA A 149 -8.38 10.60 -23.16
C ALA A 149 -8.98 11.27 -21.91
N TRP A 150 -8.16 11.82 -21.02
CA TRP A 150 -8.64 12.53 -19.82
C TRP A 150 -9.05 13.98 -20.10
N GLY A 151 -8.69 14.52 -21.26
CA GLY A 151 -9.07 15.88 -21.63
C GLY A 151 -8.47 16.94 -20.68
N VAL A 152 -8.59 18.19 -21.11
CA VAL A 152 -7.94 19.32 -20.43
C VAL A 152 -8.50 19.56 -19.02
N GLN A 153 -9.77 19.21 -18.76
CA GLN A 153 -10.42 19.49 -17.48
C GLN A 153 -9.94 18.55 -16.38
N ILE A 154 -9.77 17.26 -16.65
CA ILE A 154 -9.27 16.33 -15.60
C ILE A 154 -7.82 16.63 -15.29
N MET A 155 -7.03 16.97 -16.31
CA MET A 155 -5.64 17.37 -16.10
C MET A 155 -5.54 18.59 -15.19
N LYS A 156 -6.31 19.64 -15.49
CA LYS A 156 -6.38 20.83 -14.62
C LYS A 156 -6.82 20.46 -13.19
N TYR A 157 -7.68 19.45 -13.01
CA TYR A 157 -8.15 19.00 -11.69
C TYR A 157 -7.02 18.39 -10.89
N LEU A 158 -6.36 17.40 -11.49
CA LEU A 158 -5.25 16.71 -10.86
C LEU A 158 -4.10 17.67 -10.52
N GLU A 159 -3.84 18.66 -11.37
CA GLU A 159 -2.75 19.63 -11.20
C GLU A 159 -3.08 20.76 -10.20
N LYS A 160 -4.31 21.27 -10.17
CA LYS A 160 -4.64 22.53 -9.46
C LYS A 160 -5.44 22.37 -8.18
N ARG A 161 -6.05 21.22 -7.94
CA ARG A 161 -6.93 21.02 -6.77
C ARG A 161 -6.11 20.76 -5.51
N LYS A 162 -5.99 21.77 -4.64
CA LYS A 162 -5.21 21.70 -3.38
C LYS A 162 -5.78 20.68 -2.37
N GLU A 163 -7.08 20.44 -2.47
CA GLU A 163 -7.79 19.49 -1.62
C GLU A 163 -7.57 18.04 -2.07
N LEU A 164 -7.12 17.80 -3.30
CA LEU A 164 -6.76 16.47 -3.78
C LEU A 164 -5.48 16.01 -3.08
N LYS A 165 -5.63 15.02 -2.19
CA LYS A 165 -4.53 14.51 -1.37
C LYS A 165 -3.83 13.33 -1.99
N ARG A 166 -4.54 12.49 -2.75
CA ARG A 166 -3.94 11.32 -3.42
C ARG A 166 -4.79 10.79 -4.56
N ALA A 167 -4.13 10.41 -5.64
CA ALA A 167 -4.67 9.66 -6.76
C ALA A 167 -4.45 8.15 -6.59
N PHE A 168 -5.51 7.34 -6.65
CA PHE A 168 -5.45 5.89 -6.60
C PHE A 168 -5.56 5.32 -8.01
N LEU A 169 -4.43 4.87 -8.57
CA LEU A 169 -4.37 4.29 -9.90
C LEU A 169 -4.60 2.78 -9.84
N LEU A 170 -5.69 2.32 -10.45
CA LEU A 170 -5.98 0.89 -10.53
C LEU A 170 -5.26 0.26 -11.71
N VAL A 171 -4.63 -0.88 -11.42
CA VAL A 171 -4.03 -1.78 -12.42
C VAL A 171 -4.71 -3.15 -12.28
N ASP A 172 -4.98 -3.80 -13.40
CA ASP A 172 -5.59 -5.15 -13.41
C ASP A 172 -4.51 -6.18 -13.08
N ALA A 173 -4.65 -6.90 -11.97
CA ALA A 173 -3.66 -7.92 -11.56
C ALA A 173 -3.51 -9.03 -12.62
N GLU A 174 -4.57 -9.39 -13.35
CA GLU A 174 -4.51 -10.42 -14.39
C GLU A 174 -3.60 -9.99 -15.55
N HIS A 175 -3.73 -8.74 -15.98
CA HIS A 175 -3.05 -8.23 -17.17
C HIS A 175 -1.73 -7.51 -16.88
N GLY A 176 -1.50 -7.10 -15.63
CA GLY A 176 -0.36 -6.29 -15.22
C GLY A 176 -0.44 -4.86 -15.74
N ILE A 177 0.66 -4.14 -15.50
CA ILE A 177 0.87 -2.78 -15.98
C ILE A 177 0.94 -2.75 -17.51
N LYS A 178 0.41 -1.69 -18.12
CA LYS A 178 0.48 -1.46 -19.58
C LYS A 178 1.07 -0.10 -19.88
N GLU A 179 1.44 0.11 -21.13
CA GLU A 179 1.99 1.38 -21.63
C GLU A 179 1.14 2.60 -21.28
N THR A 180 -0.19 2.47 -21.39
CA THR A 180 -1.11 3.56 -21.00
C THR A 180 -1.10 3.84 -19.50
N ASP A 181 -0.82 2.85 -18.64
CA ASP A 181 -0.64 3.07 -17.21
C ASP A 181 0.70 3.78 -16.94
N LEU A 182 1.77 3.39 -17.64
CA LEU A 182 3.10 4.02 -17.55
C LEU A 182 3.07 5.50 -17.94
N GLN A 183 2.35 5.86 -19.01
CA GLN A 183 2.16 7.25 -19.42
C GLN A 183 1.47 8.10 -18.34
N ILE A 184 0.49 7.52 -17.64
CA ILE A 184 -0.19 8.19 -16.54
C ILE A 184 0.71 8.31 -15.31
N LEU A 185 1.50 7.29 -15.01
CA LEU A 185 2.47 7.34 -13.91
C LEU A 185 3.55 8.40 -14.17
N ALA A 186 4.11 8.46 -15.38
CA ALA A 186 5.05 9.50 -15.78
C ALA A 186 4.45 10.90 -15.66
N LEU A 187 3.16 11.04 -15.99
CA LEU A 187 2.43 12.27 -15.79
C LEU A 187 2.30 12.65 -14.30
N PHE A 188 1.95 11.70 -13.42
CA PHE A 188 1.89 11.98 -11.99
C PHE A 188 3.25 12.39 -11.42
N LYS A 189 4.33 11.71 -11.83
CA LYS A 189 5.71 12.07 -11.47
C LYS A 189 6.04 13.51 -11.90
N SER A 190 5.87 13.82 -13.20
CA SER A 190 6.18 15.15 -13.76
C SER A 190 5.35 16.30 -13.17
N GLN A 191 4.11 16.05 -12.75
CA GLN A 191 3.23 17.05 -12.13
C GLN A 191 3.26 17.00 -10.59
N ARG A 192 4.11 16.14 -9.99
CA ARG A 192 4.19 15.91 -8.53
C ARG A 192 2.85 15.62 -7.87
N ILE A 193 1.97 14.91 -8.58
CA ILE A 193 0.67 14.50 -8.06
C ILE A 193 0.91 13.30 -7.14
N PRO A 194 0.54 13.35 -5.84
CA PRO A 194 0.70 12.20 -4.95
C PRO A 194 -0.20 11.05 -5.44
N TYR A 195 0.37 9.86 -5.60
CA TYR A 195 -0.37 8.71 -6.10
C TYR A 195 -0.06 7.41 -5.36
N GLN A 196 -0.99 6.47 -5.48
CA GLN A 196 -0.90 5.10 -4.96
C GLN A 196 -1.41 4.14 -6.01
N VAL A 197 -0.65 3.08 -6.30
CA VAL A 197 -1.13 2.01 -7.18
C VAL A 197 -1.91 0.96 -6.38
N VAL A 198 -3.04 0.53 -6.94
CA VAL A 198 -3.90 -0.53 -6.42
C VAL A 198 -4.08 -1.62 -7.47
N LEU A 199 -3.57 -2.82 -7.18
CA LEU A 199 -3.86 -4.02 -7.95
C LEU A 199 -5.30 -4.47 -7.68
N SER A 200 -6.09 -4.51 -8.73
CA SER A 200 -7.49 -4.94 -8.71
C SER A 200 -7.63 -6.35 -9.29
N LYS A 201 -8.76 -7.01 -9.02
CA LYS A 201 -9.07 -8.37 -9.50
C LYS A 201 -8.02 -9.43 -9.09
N VAL A 202 -7.39 -9.25 -7.93
CA VAL A 202 -6.39 -10.20 -7.41
C VAL A 202 -6.93 -11.62 -7.29
N ASP A 203 -8.23 -11.74 -7.07
CA ASP A 203 -8.95 -13.02 -7.06
C ASP A 203 -8.74 -13.83 -8.33
N LYS A 204 -8.66 -13.20 -9.50
CA LYS A 204 -8.41 -13.89 -10.77
C LYS A 204 -7.03 -14.52 -10.83
N VAL A 205 -6.03 -13.87 -10.24
CA VAL A 205 -4.67 -14.41 -10.17
C VAL A 205 -4.62 -15.50 -9.09
N LEU A 206 -5.17 -15.23 -7.90
CA LEU A 206 -5.15 -16.17 -6.77
C LEU A 206 -5.88 -17.48 -7.08
N TYR A 207 -7.01 -17.43 -7.79
CA TYR A 207 -7.79 -18.61 -8.15
C TYR A 207 -7.44 -19.14 -9.54
N GLY A 208 -6.95 -18.31 -10.47
CA GLY A 208 -6.66 -18.71 -11.84
C GLY A 208 -7.88 -19.36 -12.51
N LYS A 209 -7.72 -20.62 -12.94
CA LYS A 209 -8.82 -21.45 -13.47
C LYS A 209 -9.69 -22.11 -12.38
N GLY A 210 -9.32 -21.98 -11.11
CA GLY A 210 -10.03 -22.52 -9.95
C GLY A 210 -11.30 -21.73 -9.65
N LYS A 211 -12.22 -22.35 -8.89
CA LYS A 211 -13.43 -21.69 -8.42
C LYS A 211 -13.08 -20.72 -7.27
N PRO A 212 -13.71 -19.54 -7.23
CA PRO A 212 -13.60 -18.63 -6.07
C PRO A 212 -13.88 -19.37 -4.76
N GLY A 213 -12.99 -19.23 -3.77
CA GLY A 213 -13.10 -19.91 -2.48
C GLY A 213 -12.41 -21.28 -2.40
N SER A 214 -11.81 -21.78 -3.50
CA SER A 214 -10.93 -22.95 -3.43
C SER A 214 -9.63 -22.65 -2.66
N ALA A 215 -8.84 -23.67 -2.33
CA ALA A 215 -7.50 -23.44 -1.81
C ALA A 215 -6.67 -22.63 -2.82
N ILE A 216 -6.01 -21.57 -2.34
CA ILE A 216 -5.07 -20.77 -3.13
C ILE A 216 -3.80 -21.58 -3.28
N ARG A 217 -3.36 -21.78 -4.52
CA ARG A 217 -2.16 -22.57 -4.80
C ARG A 217 -0.89 -21.71 -4.65
N PRO A 218 0.23 -22.26 -4.15
CA PRO A 218 1.46 -21.50 -3.97
C PRO A 218 1.96 -20.82 -5.25
N GLU A 219 1.78 -21.45 -6.41
CA GLU A 219 2.17 -20.89 -7.72
C GLU A 219 1.42 -19.61 -8.07
N ASN A 220 0.14 -19.52 -7.72
CA ASN A 220 -0.69 -18.33 -7.96
C ASN A 220 -0.31 -17.19 -7.02
N MET A 221 0.08 -17.51 -5.78
CA MET A 221 0.60 -16.52 -4.83
C MET A 221 1.95 -15.96 -5.31
N ALA A 222 2.83 -16.84 -5.81
CA ALA A 222 4.10 -16.43 -6.41
C ALA A 222 3.89 -15.58 -7.67
N GLU A 223 2.90 -15.91 -8.51
CA GLU A 223 2.55 -15.09 -9.67
C GLU A 223 2.08 -13.69 -9.28
N LEU A 224 1.21 -13.58 -8.26
CA LEU A 224 0.77 -12.29 -7.74
C LEU A 224 1.95 -11.47 -7.21
N ALA A 225 2.87 -12.11 -6.47
CA ALA A 225 4.07 -11.45 -5.96
C ALA A 225 4.98 -10.92 -7.09
N ARG A 226 5.20 -11.70 -8.16
CA ARG A 226 5.95 -11.23 -9.33
C ARG A 226 5.32 -10.00 -9.98
N LYS A 227 3.99 -10.02 -10.15
CA LYS A 227 3.24 -8.88 -10.70
C LYS A 227 3.30 -7.65 -9.80
N MET A 228 3.39 -7.82 -8.49
CA MET A 228 3.60 -6.71 -7.55
C MET A 228 5.00 -6.12 -7.69
N GLU A 229 6.02 -6.95 -7.87
CA GLU A 229 7.40 -6.49 -8.10
C GLU A 229 7.50 -5.72 -9.42
N GLU A 230 6.89 -6.20 -10.51
CA GLU A 230 6.83 -5.47 -11.79
C GLU A 230 6.18 -4.08 -11.64
N VAL A 231 5.13 -3.98 -10.82
CA VAL A 231 4.47 -2.69 -10.54
C VAL A 231 5.37 -1.81 -9.68
N LYS A 232 6.01 -2.36 -8.65
CA LYS A 232 6.95 -1.66 -7.78
C LYS A 232 8.08 -1.04 -8.60
N ASP A 233 8.73 -1.82 -9.46
CA ASP A 233 9.81 -1.36 -10.33
C ASP A 233 9.36 -0.21 -11.23
N ALA A 234 8.12 -0.26 -11.73
CA ALA A 234 7.56 0.81 -12.55
C ALA A 234 7.25 2.11 -11.77
N ILE A 235 6.89 2.00 -10.48
CA ILE A 235 6.49 3.16 -9.68
C ILE A 235 7.63 3.77 -8.89
N GLN A 236 8.72 3.04 -8.65
CA GLN A 236 9.86 3.54 -7.90
C GLN A 236 10.36 4.86 -8.49
N PRO A 237 10.67 5.85 -7.62
CA PRO A 237 11.27 7.10 -8.07
C PRO A 237 12.67 6.80 -8.61
N ASN A 238 13.00 7.33 -9.79
CA ASN A 238 14.35 7.24 -10.34
C ASN A 238 15.25 8.34 -9.75
N THR A 239 14.64 9.43 -9.26
CA THR A 239 15.30 10.58 -8.64
C THR A 239 14.52 11.06 -7.42
N GLU A 240 15.18 11.76 -6.48
CA GLU A 240 14.51 12.38 -5.32
C GLU A 240 13.44 13.42 -5.72
N GLU A 241 13.45 13.89 -6.97
CA GLU A 241 12.52 14.90 -7.49
C GLU A 241 11.21 14.32 -8.08
N ASP A 242 11.09 13.00 -8.23
CA ASP A 242 10.02 12.31 -8.99
C ASP A 242 8.62 12.31 -8.34
N GLY A 243 8.38 13.18 -7.35
CA GLY A 243 7.09 13.32 -6.67
C GLY A 243 6.87 12.31 -5.54
N ALA A 244 5.83 12.55 -4.75
CA ALA A 244 5.53 11.78 -3.54
C ALA A 244 4.83 10.44 -3.88
N VAL A 245 5.60 9.47 -4.37
CA VAL A 245 5.16 8.07 -4.47
C VAL A 245 5.16 7.46 -3.07
N VAL A 246 4.08 6.76 -2.73
CA VAL A 246 4.04 6.00 -1.48
C VAL A 246 4.68 4.64 -1.73
N GLY A 247 5.63 4.25 -0.89
CA GLY A 247 6.36 2.98 -1.01
C GLY A 247 5.55 1.75 -0.60
N GLU A 248 4.38 1.58 -1.23
CA GLU A 248 3.54 0.39 -1.12
C GLU A 248 2.79 0.12 -2.44
N VAL A 249 2.35 -1.11 -2.64
CA VAL A 249 1.37 -1.52 -3.65
C VAL A 249 0.25 -2.25 -2.94
N LEU A 250 -0.95 -1.68 -2.98
CA LEU A 250 -2.11 -2.31 -2.38
C LEU A 250 -2.73 -3.29 -3.37
N ALA A 251 -3.33 -4.36 -2.86
CA ALA A 251 -4.04 -5.30 -3.71
C ALA A 251 -5.39 -5.68 -3.13
N CYS A 252 -6.41 -5.75 -3.98
CA CYS A 252 -7.78 -5.94 -3.56
C CYS A 252 -8.61 -6.79 -4.52
N SER A 253 -9.61 -7.49 -3.96
CA SER A 253 -10.70 -8.09 -4.73
C SER A 253 -12.01 -7.41 -4.34
N SER A 254 -12.71 -6.88 -5.33
CA SER A 254 -13.98 -6.17 -5.11
C SER A 254 -15.20 -7.07 -5.26
N GLN A 255 -15.07 -8.22 -5.92
CA GLN A 255 -16.20 -9.08 -6.29
C GLN A 255 -16.25 -10.37 -5.47
N ILE A 256 -15.11 -10.87 -5.01
CA ILE A 256 -15.03 -12.16 -4.32
C ILE A 256 -14.93 -11.95 -2.82
N TRP A 257 -15.76 -12.69 -2.10
CA TRP A 257 -15.72 -12.78 -0.66
C TRP A 257 -14.79 -13.93 -0.28
N MET A 258 -13.76 -13.64 0.50
CA MET A 258 -12.88 -14.63 1.11
C MET A 258 -13.08 -14.56 2.63
N ALA A 259 -13.46 -15.68 3.24
CA ALA A 259 -13.74 -15.75 4.68
C ALA A 259 -14.71 -14.64 5.18
N GLY A 260 -15.80 -14.39 4.44
CA GLY A 260 -16.81 -13.40 4.82
C GLY A 260 -16.39 -11.93 4.68
N LYS A 261 -15.23 -11.64 4.09
CA LYS A 261 -14.77 -10.27 3.79
C LYS A 261 -14.27 -10.15 2.36
N ARG A 262 -14.32 -8.92 1.82
CA ARG A 262 -13.61 -8.60 0.58
C ARG A 262 -12.15 -8.27 0.91
N PRO A 263 -11.18 -9.05 0.39
CA PRO A 263 -9.78 -8.85 0.74
C PRO A 263 -9.23 -7.54 0.16
N GLY A 264 -8.38 -6.87 0.93
CA GLY A 264 -7.73 -5.61 0.53
C GLY A 264 -8.60 -4.36 0.58
N ILE A 265 -9.93 -4.46 0.62
CA ILE A 265 -10.83 -3.29 0.61
C ILE A 265 -10.59 -2.37 1.81
N ASN A 266 -10.39 -2.92 3.01
CA ASN A 266 -10.11 -2.10 4.20
C ASN A 266 -8.71 -1.48 4.16
N ALA A 267 -7.73 -2.12 3.48
CA ALA A 267 -6.41 -1.54 3.30
C ALA A 267 -6.49 -0.31 2.38
N VAL A 268 -7.26 -0.40 1.29
CA VAL A 268 -7.52 0.76 0.41
C VAL A 268 -8.28 1.87 1.16
N ARG A 269 -9.31 1.53 1.96
CA ARG A 269 -9.99 2.52 2.82
C ARG A 269 -9.02 3.21 3.78
N TYR A 270 -8.15 2.43 4.43
CA TYR A 270 -7.14 2.96 5.34
C TYR A 270 -6.18 3.91 4.61
N ALA A 271 -5.65 3.54 3.45
CA ALA A 271 -4.77 4.39 2.66
C ALA A 271 -5.45 5.68 2.20
N MET A 272 -6.75 5.65 1.89
CA MET A 272 -7.54 6.85 1.60
C MET A 272 -7.65 7.78 2.82
N LEU A 273 -7.87 7.22 4.01
CA LEU A 273 -7.90 8.01 5.25
C LEU A 273 -6.52 8.58 5.59
N GLN A 274 -5.46 7.79 5.42
CA GLN A 274 -4.08 8.23 5.65
C GLN A 274 -3.70 9.37 4.71
N ALA A 275 -4.07 9.29 3.43
CA ALA A 275 -3.89 10.39 2.50
C ALA A 275 -4.59 11.68 2.95
N ALA A 276 -5.79 11.53 3.53
CA ALA A 276 -6.62 12.64 4.00
C ALA A 276 -6.26 13.14 5.41
N GLY A 277 -5.35 12.48 6.13
CA GLY A 277 -5.05 12.79 7.54
C GLY A 277 -6.19 12.43 8.50
N LEU A 278 -7.07 11.50 8.10
CA LEU A 278 -8.25 11.04 8.83
C LEU A 278 -8.07 9.62 9.41
N GLU A 279 -6.86 9.08 9.37
CA GLU A 279 -6.53 7.76 9.86
C GLU A 279 -6.54 7.68 11.39
N MET A 280 -6.73 6.47 11.92
CA MET A 280 -6.54 6.21 13.33
C MET A 280 -5.03 6.22 13.63
N LYS A 281 -4.57 7.28 14.30
CA LYS A 281 -3.22 7.33 14.86
C LYS A 281 -3.21 6.53 16.16
N PRO A 282 -2.38 5.47 16.29
CA PRO A 282 -2.26 4.75 17.54
C PRO A 282 -1.82 5.74 18.63
N LYS A 283 -2.39 5.60 19.83
CA LYS A 283 -1.92 6.34 21.01
C LYS A 283 -0.56 5.77 21.41
N VAL A 284 0.50 6.21 20.74
CA VAL A 284 1.86 5.88 21.15
C VAL A 284 2.14 6.69 22.41
N LYS A 285 2.23 6.01 23.56
CA LYS A 285 2.93 6.60 24.70
C LYS A 285 4.40 6.60 24.30
N LEU A 286 4.97 7.77 24.03
CA LEU A 286 6.42 7.91 23.91
C LEU A 286 7.00 7.33 25.21
N ALA A 287 7.80 6.27 25.10
CA ALA A 287 8.64 5.86 26.20
C ALA A 287 9.51 7.06 26.59
N LYS A 288 9.81 7.22 27.88
CA LYS A 288 10.80 8.22 28.29
C LYS A 288 12.05 7.99 27.45
N VAL A 289 12.64 9.08 26.94
CA VAL A 289 13.94 9.03 26.28
C VAL A 289 14.89 8.38 27.28
N GLU A 290 15.24 7.11 27.05
CA GLU A 290 16.36 6.50 27.75
C GLU A 290 17.61 7.18 27.19
N GLU A 291 18.45 7.70 28.07
CA GLU A 291 19.73 8.29 27.67
C GLU A 291 20.49 7.25 26.84
N ILE A 292 20.75 7.60 25.58
CA ILE A 292 21.61 6.81 24.71
C ILE A 292 23.03 7.10 25.21
N ILE A 293 23.51 6.25 26.12
CA ILE A 293 24.90 6.28 26.58
C ILE A 293 25.79 5.99 25.38
N SER A 294 26.78 6.84 25.12
CA SER A 294 27.69 6.64 23.99
C SER A 294 28.55 5.39 24.22
N TYR A 295 29.08 4.79 23.14
CA TYR A 295 29.99 3.65 23.25
C TYR A 295 31.23 4.01 24.11
N GLU A 296 31.69 5.25 24.02
CA GLU A 296 32.82 5.78 24.77
C GLU A 296 32.51 5.90 26.27
N GLU A 297 31.32 6.39 26.62
CA GLU A 297 30.85 6.46 28.02
C GLU A 297 30.62 5.09 28.64
N LEU A 298 30.25 4.09 27.84
CA LEU A 298 29.95 2.73 28.32
C LEU A 298 31.21 1.90 28.58
N PHE A 299 32.30 2.20 27.87
CA PHE A 299 33.55 1.43 27.92
C PHE A 299 34.77 2.20 28.47
N GLY A 300 34.62 3.48 28.86
CA GLY A 300 35.62 4.21 29.63
C GLY A 300 36.99 4.30 28.95
N MET A 301 37.02 4.46 27.63
CA MET A 301 38.26 4.67 26.89
C MET A 301 38.55 6.17 26.83
N ASP A 302 39.22 6.69 27.87
CA ASP A 302 39.89 7.99 27.79
C ASP A 302 41.09 7.85 26.85
N ASP A 303 41.13 8.65 25.78
CA ASP A 303 42.29 8.86 24.89
C ASP A 303 43.43 9.57 25.63
N THR A 304 43.95 8.95 26.69
CA THR A 304 45.14 9.39 27.39
C THR A 304 46.24 8.38 27.14
N HIS A 305 46.83 8.43 25.94
CA HIS A 305 48.25 8.15 25.66
C HIS A 305 48.47 8.25 24.15
N VAL A 306 48.90 9.41 23.64
CA VAL A 306 50.18 9.62 22.92
C VAL A 306 50.31 11.13 22.68
N SER A 307 50.92 11.85 23.61
CA SER A 307 51.62 13.09 23.29
C SER A 307 52.74 13.33 24.30
N GLU A 308 53.91 12.71 24.11
CA GLU A 308 55.16 13.21 24.68
C GLU A 308 56.36 12.59 23.95
N ALA A 309 56.77 13.26 22.87
CA ALA A 309 58.14 13.25 22.36
C ALA A 309 58.39 14.58 21.65
N LYS A 310 58.48 15.66 22.42
CA LYS A 310 59.20 16.87 22.02
C LYS A 310 60.58 16.84 22.67
N ASP A 311 61.58 16.96 21.81
CA ASP A 311 62.84 17.69 22.01
C ASP A 311 63.49 17.68 23.41
N VAL A 312 64.60 16.95 23.51
CA VAL A 312 65.76 17.37 24.31
C VAL A 312 67.03 17.23 23.45
N SER A 313 67.45 18.38 22.94
CA SER A 313 68.78 18.82 22.50
C SER A 313 70.01 17.91 22.70
N ARG A 314 70.73 17.68 21.58
CA ARG A 314 72.18 17.91 21.46
C ARG A 314 72.56 18.21 20.01
#